data_AF-A0A9P4GZK0-F1
#
_entry.id   AF-A0A9P4GZK0-F1
#
_cell.length_a   1.000
_cell.length_b   1.000
_cell.length_c   1.000
_cell.angle_alpha   90.00
_cell.angle_beta   90.00
_cell.angle_gamma   90.00
#
_symmetry.space_group_name_H-M   'P 1'
#
loop_
_entity.id
_entity.type
_entity.pdbx_description
1 polymer ?
#
loop_
_entity_poly.entity_id
_entity_poly.type
_entity_poly.pdbx_seq_one_letter_code
_entity_poly.pdbx_strand_id
1 'polypeptide(L)'
;MDSSSLLPEMSDAFSIWDTGPIDHAFTLTSPNNSKDPSTAVVNSVSCSWLLSFKPSSAPNNCAILILGGGGYIELMVGREGIQVARWLCSLGFHCFVLTLELPEKQESYDVVQPDVQLRDEVPRTFVVYAGNDKVVPVVNAYRLAQAIQEKRVGVEVHVFADAPHGFTLDTVGLPVSAWTGMCAAWMKQLRLFG
;
A
#
# COMPACT_ATOMS: atom_id res chain seq x y z
N MET A 1 1.10 -14.16 -23.29
CA MET A 1 2.31 -14.31 -22.47
C MET A 1 1.86 -14.83 -21.13
N ASP A 2 2.54 -15.83 -20.59
CA ASP A 2 2.15 -16.48 -19.35
C ASP A 2 2.42 -15.55 -18.15
N SER A 3 1.36 -15.03 -17.54
CA SER A 3 1.38 -14.11 -16.40
C SER A 3 1.91 -14.76 -15.12
N SER A 4 2.11 -16.08 -15.11
CA SER A 4 2.59 -16.86 -13.96
C SER A 4 3.97 -16.44 -13.45
N SER A 5 4.84 -15.91 -14.31
CA SER A 5 6.23 -15.56 -13.94
C SER A 5 6.42 -14.23 -13.21
N LEU A 6 5.39 -13.39 -13.13
CA LEU A 6 5.42 -12.08 -12.45
C LEU A 6 4.80 -12.11 -11.06
N LEU A 7 4.20 -13.23 -10.67
CA LEU A 7 3.65 -13.41 -9.34
C LEU A 7 4.72 -14.05 -8.44
N PRO A 8 4.87 -13.59 -7.18
CA PRO A 8 5.67 -14.32 -6.20
C PRO A 8 5.11 -15.75 -6.10
N GLU A 9 5.98 -16.74 -5.92
CA GLU A 9 5.63 -18.17 -5.91
C GLU A 9 4.25 -18.37 -5.27
N MET A 10 3.26 -18.74 -6.09
CA MET A 10 1.82 -18.64 -5.83
C MET A 10 1.31 -19.58 -4.72
N SER A 11 2.17 -20.01 -3.81
CA SER A 11 1.83 -21.01 -2.80
C SER A 11 0.79 -20.53 -1.79
N ASP A 12 0.55 -19.22 -1.65
CA ASP A 12 -0.46 -18.67 -0.74
C ASP A 12 -1.13 -17.43 -1.34
N ALA A 13 -2.06 -17.62 -2.29
CA ALA A 13 -2.95 -16.55 -2.76
C ALA A 13 -4.41 -16.95 -2.55
N PHE A 14 -5.24 -16.01 -2.12
CA PHE A 14 -6.62 -16.26 -1.73
C PHE A 14 -7.55 -15.29 -2.45
N SER A 15 -8.60 -15.82 -3.08
CA SER A 15 -9.68 -14.97 -3.57
C SER A 15 -10.57 -14.50 -2.41
N ILE A 16 -11.09 -13.29 -2.51
CA ILE A 16 -11.94 -12.69 -1.46
C ILE A 16 -13.40 -13.12 -1.62
N TRP A 17 -13.89 -13.21 -2.86
CA TRP A 17 -15.32 -13.40 -3.15
C TRP A 17 -15.60 -14.74 -3.84
N ASP A 18 -14.80 -15.08 -4.86
CA ASP A 18 -15.05 -16.23 -5.73
C ASP A 18 -14.00 -17.32 -5.59
N THR A 19 -14.36 -18.60 -5.63
CA THR A 19 -13.37 -19.70 -5.60
C THR A 19 -12.76 -20.02 -6.96
N GLY A 20 -12.82 -19.09 -7.92
CA GLY A 20 -12.27 -19.26 -9.26
C GLY A 20 -10.74 -19.41 -9.25
N PRO A 21 -10.13 -19.95 -10.31
CA PRO A 21 -8.68 -19.93 -10.45
C PRO A 21 -8.18 -18.49 -10.55
N ILE A 22 -6.98 -18.23 -10.03
CA ILE A 22 -6.32 -16.92 -10.17
C ILE A 22 -5.93 -16.61 -11.62
N ASP A 23 -5.88 -17.65 -12.46
CA ASP A 23 -5.69 -17.50 -13.90
C ASP A 23 -6.82 -16.62 -14.45
N HIS A 24 -6.45 -15.49 -15.05
CA HIS A 24 -7.36 -14.44 -15.55
C HIS A 24 -8.06 -13.59 -14.48
N ALA A 25 -7.69 -13.72 -13.20
CA ALA A 25 -8.24 -12.86 -12.15
C ALA A 25 -7.90 -11.39 -12.34
N PHE A 26 -6.73 -11.11 -12.92
CA PHE A 26 -6.25 -9.78 -13.25
C PHE A 26 -5.17 -9.86 -14.33
N THR A 27 -4.95 -8.74 -15.02
CA THR A 27 -3.87 -8.63 -16.00
C THR A 27 -2.66 -7.95 -15.39
N LEU A 28 -1.49 -8.55 -15.57
CA LEU A 28 -0.20 -8.01 -15.14
C LEU A 28 0.61 -7.53 -16.33
N THR A 29 1.23 -6.37 -16.16
CA THR A 29 2.32 -5.90 -17.00
C THR A 29 3.54 -5.57 -16.15
N SER A 30 4.70 -5.47 -16.77
CA SER A 30 5.90 -4.97 -16.11
C SER A 30 6.64 -4.02 -17.06
N PRO A 31 7.22 -2.93 -16.53
CA PRO A 31 8.07 -2.05 -17.32
C PRO A 31 9.19 -2.85 -18.00
N ASN A 32 9.40 -2.60 -19.30
CA ASN A 32 10.45 -3.23 -20.11
C ASN A 32 10.42 -4.78 -20.12
N ASN A 33 9.27 -5.41 -19.90
CA ASN A 33 9.13 -6.87 -19.77
C ASN A 33 10.03 -7.46 -18.67
N SER A 34 10.30 -6.70 -17.60
CA SER A 34 10.99 -7.17 -16.40
C SER A 34 10.30 -8.43 -15.85
N LYS A 35 11.08 -9.42 -15.41
CA LYS A 35 10.54 -10.61 -14.72
C LYS A 35 10.50 -10.46 -13.19
N ASP A 36 10.90 -9.31 -12.65
CA ASP A 36 10.86 -9.07 -11.21
C ASP A 36 9.43 -8.72 -10.77
N PRO A 37 8.80 -9.53 -9.91
CA PRO A 37 7.48 -9.24 -9.33
C PRO A 37 7.41 -7.86 -8.66
N SER A 38 8.53 -7.35 -8.15
CA SER A 38 8.63 -6.03 -7.50
C SER A 38 8.34 -4.86 -8.45
N THR A 39 8.27 -5.12 -9.76
CA THR A 39 8.00 -4.14 -10.82
C THR A 39 6.63 -4.33 -11.47
N ALA A 40 5.86 -5.32 -11.03
CA ALA A 40 4.59 -5.66 -11.64
C ALA A 40 3.51 -4.60 -11.42
N VAL A 41 2.68 -4.39 -12.43
CA VAL A 41 1.55 -3.46 -12.44
C VAL A 41 0.31 -4.26 -12.83
N VAL A 42 -0.77 -4.10 -12.07
CA VAL A 42 -2.07 -4.67 -12.41
C VAL A 42 -2.89 -3.62 -13.18
N ASN A 43 -3.32 -3.95 -14.39
CA ASN A 43 -4.03 -3.00 -15.27
C ASN A 43 -5.54 -3.23 -15.30
N SER A 44 -5.99 -4.45 -15.00
CA SER A 44 -7.41 -4.77 -14.88
C SER A 44 -7.60 -5.88 -13.85
N VAL A 45 -8.71 -5.83 -13.12
CA VAL A 45 -9.07 -6.81 -12.10
C VAL A 45 -10.45 -7.33 -12.44
N SER A 46 -10.57 -8.62 -12.71
CA SER A 46 -11.84 -9.32 -12.90
C SER A 46 -12.35 -9.93 -11.60
N CYS A 47 -11.45 -10.34 -10.71
CA CYS A 47 -11.79 -10.70 -9.33
C CYS A 47 -10.66 -10.29 -8.37
N SER A 48 -11.04 -9.91 -7.15
CA SER A 48 -10.10 -9.43 -6.12
C SER A 48 -9.41 -10.57 -5.38
N TRP A 49 -8.09 -10.46 -5.22
CA TRP A 49 -7.25 -11.46 -4.58
C TRP A 49 -6.33 -10.86 -3.52
N LEU A 50 -5.97 -11.69 -2.54
CA LEU A 50 -4.93 -11.43 -1.55
C LEU A 50 -3.70 -12.26 -1.90
N LEU A 51 -2.59 -11.60 -2.19
CA LEU A 51 -1.28 -12.22 -2.34
C LEU A 51 -0.62 -12.29 -0.96
N SER A 52 -0.40 -13.48 -0.40
CA SER A 52 0.17 -13.64 0.94
C SER A 52 1.69 -13.74 0.93
N PHE A 53 2.31 -13.07 1.90
CA PHE A 53 3.74 -13.05 2.14
C PHE A 53 4.01 -13.43 3.59
N LYS A 54 4.62 -14.60 3.79
CA LYS A 54 4.97 -15.10 5.12
C LYS A 54 6.13 -14.28 5.71
N PRO A 55 6.19 -14.13 7.06
CA PRO A 55 7.32 -13.49 7.72
C PRO A 55 8.65 -14.12 7.30
N SER A 56 9.65 -13.30 6.98
CA SER A 56 11.02 -13.77 6.69
C SER A 56 11.93 -13.77 7.92
N SER A 57 11.41 -13.30 9.06
CA SER A 57 12.02 -13.32 10.38
C SER A 57 11.05 -13.95 11.40
N ALA A 58 11.42 -13.97 12.68
CA ALA A 58 10.57 -14.54 13.73
C ALA A 58 9.17 -13.89 13.71
N PRO A 59 8.08 -14.67 13.59
CA PRO A 59 6.73 -14.13 13.52
C PRO A 59 6.36 -13.32 14.76
N ASN A 60 5.79 -12.13 14.55
CA ASN A 60 5.27 -11.29 15.64
C ASN A 60 3.77 -11.52 15.91
N ASN A 61 3.16 -12.51 15.24
CA ASN A 61 1.73 -12.85 15.30
C ASN A 61 0.77 -11.72 14.87
N CYS A 62 1.26 -10.73 14.13
CA CYS A 62 0.44 -9.69 13.50
C CYS A 62 0.42 -9.85 11.98
N ALA A 63 -0.69 -9.44 11.38
CA ALA A 63 -0.87 -9.41 9.93
C ALA A 63 -1.11 -7.97 9.44
N ILE A 64 -0.64 -7.66 8.22
CA ILE A 64 -0.84 -6.36 7.58
C ILE A 64 -1.46 -6.55 6.20
N LEU A 65 -2.56 -5.86 5.94
CA LEU A 65 -3.14 -5.72 4.61
C LEU A 65 -2.55 -4.49 3.91
N ILE A 66 -2.07 -4.66 2.69
CA ILE A 66 -1.41 -3.63 1.89
C ILE A 66 -2.25 -3.37 0.64
N LEU A 67 -2.56 -2.10 0.42
CA LEU A 67 -3.29 -1.62 -0.73
C LEU A 67 -2.34 -0.74 -1.52
N GLY A 68 -1.96 -1.18 -2.72
CA GLY A 68 -1.16 -0.37 -3.63
C GLY A 68 -1.94 0.84 -4.14
N GLY A 69 -1.23 1.92 -4.48
CA GLY A 69 -1.78 3.03 -5.24
C GLY A 69 -1.77 2.74 -6.74
N GLY A 70 -1.70 3.80 -7.56
CA GLY A 70 -1.83 3.75 -9.02
C GLY A 70 -2.98 4.60 -9.59
N GLY A 71 -3.49 5.54 -8.78
CA GLY A 71 -4.30 6.67 -9.25
C GLY A 71 -5.65 6.29 -9.85
N TYR A 72 -6.25 5.18 -9.39
CA TYR A 72 -7.54 4.65 -9.86
C TYR A 72 -7.58 4.28 -11.34
N ILE A 73 -6.42 4.01 -11.95
CA ILE A 73 -6.31 3.51 -13.34
C ILE A 73 -5.57 2.18 -13.36
N GLU A 74 -4.52 2.08 -12.53
CA GLU A 74 -3.69 0.90 -12.41
C GLU A 74 -3.48 0.63 -10.92
N LEU A 75 -2.96 -0.55 -10.60
CA LEU A 75 -2.56 -0.91 -9.26
C LEU A 75 -1.06 -1.25 -9.26
N MET A 76 -0.28 -0.45 -8.55
CA MET A 76 1.19 -0.56 -8.45
C MET A 76 1.61 -1.69 -7.50
N VAL A 77 1.08 -2.90 -7.73
CA VAL A 77 1.23 -4.09 -6.88
C VAL A 77 2.69 -4.39 -6.58
N GLY A 78 3.59 -4.28 -7.55
CA GLY A 78 5.01 -4.54 -7.35
C GLY A 78 5.66 -3.53 -6.40
N ARG A 79 5.71 -2.26 -6.83
CA ARG A 79 6.47 -1.19 -6.17
C ARG A 79 5.86 -0.75 -4.84
N GLU A 80 4.54 -0.70 -4.77
CA GLU A 80 3.82 -0.18 -3.59
C GLU A 80 3.20 -1.31 -2.75
N GLY A 81 3.04 -2.51 -3.32
CA GLY A 81 2.57 -3.70 -2.61
C GLY A 81 3.71 -4.64 -2.18
N ILE A 82 4.30 -5.36 -3.13
CA ILE A 82 5.24 -6.48 -2.91
C ILE A 82 6.52 -6.00 -2.22
N GLN A 83 7.09 -4.86 -2.63
CA GLN A 83 8.27 -4.33 -1.96
C GLN A 83 7.98 -3.97 -0.50
N VAL A 84 6.84 -3.33 -0.24
CA VAL A 84 6.38 -2.98 1.11
C VAL A 84 6.11 -4.24 1.94
N ALA A 85 5.47 -5.25 1.34
CA ALA A 85 5.22 -6.54 1.98
C ALA A 85 6.53 -7.21 2.40
N ARG A 86 7.54 -7.26 1.51
CA ARG A 86 8.86 -7.84 1.81
C ARG A 86 9.55 -7.11 2.96
N TRP A 87 9.50 -5.77 2.98
CA TRP A 87 10.04 -4.98 4.08
C TRP A 87 9.33 -5.30 5.41
N LEU A 88 8.00 -5.31 5.45
CA LEU A 88 7.24 -5.63 6.66
C LEU A 88 7.42 -7.09 7.11
N CYS A 89 7.54 -8.04 6.17
CA CYS A 89 7.86 -9.44 6.48
C CYS A 89 9.22 -9.59 7.16
N SER A 90 10.19 -8.72 6.85
CA SER A 90 11.48 -8.68 7.55
C SER A 90 11.35 -8.24 9.02
N LEU A 91 10.27 -7.52 9.36
CA LEU A 91 9.92 -7.13 10.73
C LEU A 91 9.04 -8.16 11.46
N GLY A 92 8.75 -9.31 10.84
CA GLY A 92 8.01 -10.42 11.46
C GLY A 92 6.51 -10.45 11.17
N PHE A 93 5.99 -9.52 10.35
CA PHE A 93 4.57 -9.47 9.99
C PHE A 93 4.22 -10.46 8.87
N HIS A 94 3.03 -11.04 8.93
CA HIS A 94 2.44 -11.72 7.77
C HIS A 94 1.70 -10.69 6.91
N CYS A 95 2.15 -10.47 5.68
CA CYS A 95 1.56 -9.43 4.83
C CYS A 95 0.64 -10.01 3.77
N PHE A 96 -0.40 -9.27 3.42
CA PHE A 96 -1.32 -9.58 2.33
C PHE A 96 -1.41 -8.37 1.40
N VAL A 97 -1.11 -8.53 0.12
CA VAL A 97 -1.27 -7.46 -0.88
C VAL A 97 -2.58 -7.67 -1.61
N LEU A 98 -3.46 -6.67 -1.57
CA LEU A 98 -4.79 -6.72 -2.17
C LEU A 98 -4.74 -6.28 -3.63
N THR A 99 -5.24 -7.12 -4.54
CA THR A 99 -5.69 -6.71 -5.87
C THR A 99 -7.17 -6.35 -5.79
N LEU A 100 -7.52 -5.11 -6.16
CA LEU A 100 -8.91 -4.68 -6.21
C LEU A 100 -9.19 -3.93 -7.50
N GLU A 101 -10.42 -4.07 -7.98
CA GLU A 101 -10.97 -3.20 -9.02
C GLU A 101 -11.23 -1.82 -8.41
N LEU A 102 -10.81 -0.77 -9.12
CA LEU A 102 -11.00 0.61 -8.69
C LEU A 102 -12.11 1.25 -9.56
N PRO A 103 -13.03 2.03 -8.97
CA PRO A 103 -14.04 2.75 -9.74
C PRO A 103 -13.39 3.80 -10.66
N GLU A 104 -14.10 4.21 -11.71
CA GLU A 104 -13.58 5.21 -12.67
C GLU A 104 -13.12 6.51 -11.99
N LYS A 105 -11.97 7.00 -12.48
CA LYS A 105 -11.06 7.95 -11.86
C LYS A 105 -11.69 9.29 -11.41
N GLN A 106 -12.47 9.94 -12.27
CA GLN A 106 -12.76 11.37 -12.11
C GLN A 106 -13.83 11.66 -11.06
N GLU A 107 -14.88 10.83 -10.98
CA GLU A 107 -15.96 11.04 -10.00
C GLU A 107 -15.50 10.76 -8.57
N SER A 108 -14.50 9.89 -8.40
CA SER A 108 -13.98 9.54 -7.07
C SER A 108 -13.17 10.70 -6.46
N TYR A 109 -12.27 11.34 -7.20
CA TYR A 109 -11.38 12.37 -6.61
C TYR A 109 -12.13 13.57 -5.99
N ASP A 110 -13.26 13.96 -6.57
CA ASP A 110 -14.06 15.10 -6.07
C ASP A 110 -15.03 14.69 -4.94
N VAL A 111 -15.38 13.40 -4.83
CA VAL A 111 -16.42 12.89 -3.91
C VAL A 111 -15.85 12.16 -2.68
N VAL A 112 -14.65 11.56 -2.76
CA VAL A 112 -14.01 10.83 -1.65
C VAL A 112 -12.79 11.57 -1.08
N GLN A 113 -13.01 12.77 -0.52
CA GLN A 113 -12.01 13.37 0.35
C GLN A 113 -11.84 12.51 1.62
N PRO A 114 -10.61 12.09 2.00
CA PRO A 114 -10.40 11.14 3.09
C PRO A 114 -10.94 11.58 4.44
N ASP A 115 -10.92 12.88 4.72
CA ASP A 115 -11.47 13.48 5.93
C ASP A 115 -13.00 13.40 5.98
N VAL A 116 -13.67 13.60 4.84
CA VAL A 116 -15.13 13.54 4.72
C VAL A 116 -15.65 12.11 4.87
N GLN A 117 -14.88 11.14 4.38
CA GLN A 117 -15.25 9.71 4.40
C GLN A 117 -14.83 9.00 5.69
N LEU A 118 -14.26 9.73 6.65
CA LEU A 118 -13.74 9.16 7.89
C LEU A 118 -14.90 8.61 8.75
N ARG A 119 -14.88 7.30 8.98
CA ARG A 119 -15.86 6.62 9.85
C ARG A 119 -15.67 7.00 11.31
N ASP A 120 -16.64 6.64 12.16
CA ASP A 120 -16.58 6.92 13.60
C ASP A 120 -15.45 6.17 14.30
N GLU A 121 -15.24 4.92 13.93
CA GLU A 121 -14.11 4.12 14.40
C GLU A 121 -12.91 4.35 13.50
N VAL A 122 -11.87 4.97 14.07
CA VAL A 122 -10.63 5.27 13.36
C VAL A 122 -9.46 4.63 14.12
N PRO A 123 -8.60 3.84 13.44
CA PRO A 123 -7.41 3.30 14.07
C PRO A 123 -6.38 4.41 14.33
N ARG A 124 -5.36 4.11 15.16
CA ARG A 124 -4.17 4.97 15.19
C ARG A 124 -3.53 4.98 13.81
N THR A 125 -3.15 6.15 13.33
CA THR A 125 -2.77 6.33 11.93
C THR A 125 -1.38 6.95 11.83
N PHE A 126 -0.56 6.42 10.92
CA PHE A 126 0.71 7.00 10.50
C PHE A 126 0.56 7.48 9.05
N VAL A 127 0.85 8.76 8.80
CA VAL A 127 0.74 9.39 7.49
C VAL A 127 2.13 9.88 7.08
N VAL A 128 2.57 9.52 5.89
CA VAL A 128 3.75 10.12 5.24
C VAL A 128 3.34 10.77 3.94
N TYR A 129 3.89 11.95 3.66
CA TYR A 129 3.43 12.76 2.53
C TYR A 129 4.55 13.60 1.89
N ALA A 130 4.44 13.83 0.58
CA ALA A 130 5.30 14.76 -0.17
C ALA A 130 4.70 16.17 -0.15
N GLY A 131 5.41 17.15 0.40
CA GLY A 131 4.96 18.53 0.56
C GLY A 131 4.80 19.27 -0.77
N ASN A 132 5.55 18.88 -1.79
CA ASN A 132 5.51 19.44 -3.14
C ASN A 132 4.71 18.59 -4.14
N ASP A 133 3.88 17.65 -3.67
CA ASP A 133 3.05 16.81 -4.53
C ASP A 133 2.01 17.64 -5.30
N LYS A 134 2.13 17.64 -6.64
CA LYS A 134 1.22 18.36 -7.55
C LYS A 134 0.02 17.52 -7.99
N VAL A 135 0.08 16.20 -7.79
CA VAL A 135 -0.98 15.25 -8.18
C VAL A 135 -1.99 15.11 -7.05
N VAL A 136 -1.51 14.95 -5.82
CA VAL A 136 -2.37 14.86 -4.63
C VAL A 136 -1.90 15.89 -3.59
N PRO A 137 -2.50 17.09 -3.52
CA PRO A 137 -1.98 18.18 -2.70
C PRO A 137 -1.86 17.85 -1.21
N VAL A 138 -0.77 18.31 -0.58
CA VAL A 138 -0.45 18.07 0.85
C VAL A 138 -1.55 18.47 1.83
N VAL A 139 -2.44 19.40 1.44
CA VAL A 139 -3.60 19.78 2.25
C VAL A 139 -4.47 18.57 2.65
N ASN A 140 -4.51 17.51 1.84
CA ASN A 140 -5.26 16.30 2.15
C ASN A 140 -4.71 15.57 3.39
N ALA A 141 -3.38 15.55 3.57
CA ALA A 141 -2.76 14.98 4.76
C ALA A 141 -3.16 15.75 6.03
N TYR A 142 -3.18 17.08 5.95
CA TYR A 142 -3.55 17.94 7.07
C TYR A 142 -5.04 17.83 7.42
N ARG A 143 -5.92 17.78 6.41
CA ARG A 143 -7.36 17.56 6.61
C ARG A 143 -7.64 16.23 7.30
N LEU A 144 -7.03 15.15 6.81
CA LEU A 144 -7.17 13.83 7.41
C LEU A 144 -6.67 13.84 8.87
N ALA A 145 -5.48 14.39 9.11
CA ALA A 145 -4.92 14.48 10.46
C ALA A 145 -5.84 15.25 11.42
N GLN A 146 -6.38 16.38 10.98
CA GLN A 146 -7.33 17.16 11.76
C GLN A 146 -8.59 16.34 12.09
N ALA A 147 -9.20 15.68 11.10
CA ALA A 147 -10.40 14.88 11.30
C ALA A 147 -10.17 13.71 12.29
N ILE A 148 -8.99 13.06 12.25
CA ILE A 148 -8.62 12.00 13.20
C ILE A 148 -8.42 12.58 14.62
N GLN A 149 -7.77 13.74 14.73
CA GLN A 149 -7.57 14.42 16.01
C GLN A 149 -8.87 14.89 16.65
N GLU A 150 -9.84 15.36 15.87
CA GLU A 150 -11.18 15.74 16.35
C GLU A 150 -11.92 14.55 16.98
N LYS A 151 -11.68 13.34 16.47
CA LYS A 151 -12.14 12.07 17.07
C LYS A 151 -11.29 11.60 18.27
N ARG A 152 -10.30 12.40 18.70
CA ARG A 152 -9.37 12.13 19.82
C ARG A 152 -8.55 10.84 19.65
N VAL A 153 -8.30 10.45 18.41
CA VAL A 153 -7.43 9.33 18.07
C VAL A 153 -6.02 9.84 17.76
N GLY A 154 -5.00 9.07 18.13
CA GLY A 154 -3.61 9.42 17.84
C GLY A 154 -3.29 9.28 16.35
N VAL A 155 -2.76 10.35 15.76
CA VAL A 155 -2.24 10.39 14.39
C VAL A 155 -0.82 10.97 14.38
N GLU A 156 0.07 10.34 13.61
CA GLU A 156 1.43 10.82 13.37
C GLU A 156 1.57 11.19 11.89
N VAL A 157 2.07 12.39 11.59
CA VAL A 157 2.16 12.92 10.23
C VAL A 157 3.59 13.38 9.94
N HIS A 158 4.17 12.85 8.87
CA HIS A 158 5.50 13.22 8.37
C HIS A 158 5.38 13.81 6.97
N VAL A 159 5.59 15.12 6.86
CA VAL A 159 5.60 15.81 5.56
C VAL A 159 7.03 16.15 5.18
N PHE A 160 7.49 15.58 4.07
CA PHE A 160 8.79 15.87 3.50
C PHE A 160 8.64 17.00 2.47
N ALA A 161 9.31 18.13 2.67
CA ALA A 161 9.12 19.32 1.84
C ALA A 161 9.35 19.07 0.34
N ASP A 162 10.33 18.22 0.02
CA ASP A 162 10.64 17.79 -1.35
C ASP A 162 10.74 16.26 -1.41
N ALA A 163 9.77 15.65 -2.08
CA ALA A 163 9.75 14.22 -2.38
C ALA A 163 8.98 13.96 -3.68
N PRO A 164 9.38 12.96 -4.49
CA PRO A 164 8.67 12.65 -5.73
C PRO A 164 7.27 12.11 -5.42
N HIS A 165 6.29 12.45 -6.26
CA HIS A 165 4.99 11.76 -6.23
C HIS A 165 5.19 10.24 -6.41
N GLY A 166 4.44 9.43 -5.67
CA GLY A 166 4.55 7.96 -5.71
C GLY A 166 5.88 7.43 -5.16
N PHE A 167 6.50 8.14 -4.22
CA PHE A 167 7.67 7.64 -3.49
C PHE A 167 7.32 6.35 -2.73
N THR A 168 8.28 5.43 -2.69
CA THR A 168 8.18 4.15 -1.95
C THR A 168 9.58 3.75 -1.49
N LEU A 169 9.81 2.46 -1.19
CA LEU A 169 11.07 1.90 -0.72
C LEU A 169 12.24 2.08 -1.69
N ASP A 170 11.95 2.19 -2.99
CA ASP A 170 12.96 2.42 -4.03
C ASP A 170 13.42 3.88 -4.13
N THR A 171 12.79 4.79 -3.38
CA THR A 171 13.18 6.21 -3.32
C THR A 171 14.34 6.37 -2.34
N VAL A 172 15.54 6.07 -2.82
CA VAL A 172 16.79 6.10 -2.05
C VAL A 172 17.52 7.43 -2.16
N GLY A 173 18.35 7.75 -1.16
CA GLY A 173 19.24 8.93 -1.18
C GLY A 173 18.55 10.28 -0.93
N LEU A 174 17.22 10.29 -0.72
CA LEU A 174 16.45 11.47 -0.36
C LEU A 174 16.02 11.42 1.12
N PRO A 175 15.76 12.57 1.78
CA PRO A 175 15.27 12.60 3.16
C PRO A 175 14.02 11.74 3.39
N VAL A 176 13.13 11.67 2.39
CA VAL A 176 11.91 10.86 2.46
C VAL A 176 12.20 9.39 2.76
N SER A 177 13.34 8.84 2.34
CA SER A 177 13.71 7.43 2.61
C SER A 177 13.68 7.04 4.10
N ALA A 178 13.78 8.01 5.01
CA ALA A 178 13.69 7.80 6.45
C ALA A 178 12.28 7.39 6.95
N TRP A 179 11.23 7.54 6.12
CA TRP A 179 9.84 7.25 6.51
C TRP A 179 9.64 5.82 7.02
N THR A 180 10.36 4.85 6.47
CA THR A 180 10.28 3.44 6.85
C THR A 180 10.78 3.22 8.28
N GLY A 181 11.89 3.85 8.65
CA GLY A 181 12.42 3.82 10.01
C GLY A 181 11.48 4.48 11.01
N MET A 182 10.89 5.63 10.64
CA MET A 182 9.89 6.33 11.46
C MET A 182 8.64 5.46 11.67
N CYS A 183 8.10 4.86 10.60
CA CYS A 183 6.95 3.97 10.66
C CYS A 183 7.22 2.74 11.52
N ALA A 184 8.40 2.11 11.37
CA ALA A 184 8.81 0.99 12.21
C ALA A 184 8.91 1.38 13.70
N ALA A 185 9.46 2.56 14.01
CA ALA A 185 9.53 3.07 15.38
C ALA A 185 8.13 3.35 15.96
N TRP A 186 7.24 3.95 15.18
CA TRP A 186 5.85 4.19 15.55
C TRP A 186 5.11 2.88 15.85
N MET A 187 5.23 1.87 14.98
CA MET A 187 4.63 0.55 15.20
C MET A 187 5.17 -0.13 16.48
N LYS A 188 6.46 0.02 16.80
CA LYS A 188 7.04 -0.45 18.08
C LYS A 188 6.48 0.30 19.28
N GLN A 189 6.30 1.62 19.18
CA GLN A 189 5.67 2.42 20.23
C GLN A 189 4.23 1.96 20.51
N LEU A 190 3.53 1.45 19.48
CA LEU A 190 2.21 0.83 19.60
C LEU A 190 2.25 -0.62 20.09
N ARG A 191 3.44 -1.20 20.31
CA ARG A 191 3.64 -2.60 20.71
C ARG A 191 3.07 -3.60 19.71
N LEU A 192 3.11 -3.28 18.42
CA LEU A 192 2.71 -4.20 17.35
C LEU A 192 3.78 -5.27 17.09
N PHE A 193 5.04 -4.98 17.41
CA PHE A 193 6.16 -5.92 17.34
C PHE A 193 7.36 -5.39 18.14
N GLY A 194 8.40 -6.24 18.28
CA GLY A 194 9.62 -5.97 19.05
C GLY A 194 9.53 -6.54 20.47
#